data_AF-A0A6A0B7G5-F1
#
_entry.id   AF-A0A6A0B7G5-F1
#
_cell.length_a   1.000
_cell.length_b   1.000
_cell.length_c   1.000
_cell.angle_alpha   90.00
_cell.angle_beta   90.00
_cell.angle_gamma   90.00
#
_symmetry.space_group_name_H-M   'P 1'
#
loop_
_entity.id
_entity.type
_entity.pdbx_description
1 polymer ?
#
loop_
_entity_poly.entity_id
_entity_poly.type
_entity_poly.pdbx_seq_one_letter_code
_entity_poly.pdbx_strand_id
1 'polypeptide(L)'
;MEETQRKQIETLRHEGLGYKRIAKELNISVNTVKSFCRQNDLTGVMVERTKSVTNNIPDEVKQLKQAEMDYRLSKVMVDYLCHEGLITKREEKLITTRLVKQLNPLLGILEESHG
;
A
#
# COMPACT_ATOMS: atom_id res chain seq x y z
N MET A 1 -12.93 26.28 30.15
CA MET A 1 -12.96 24.84 29.83
C MET A 1 -14.02 24.22 30.70
N GLU A 2 -15.03 23.64 30.08
CA GLU A 2 -16.09 22.95 30.80
C GLU A 2 -15.56 21.62 31.36
N GLU A 3 -16.03 21.22 32.53
CA GLU A 3 -15.56 19.99 33.22
C GLU A 3 -15.77 18.73 32.36
N THR A 4 -16.82 18.74 31.54
CA THR A 4 -17.14 17.72 30.53
C THR A 4 -16.04 17.57 29.48
N GLN A 5 -15.56 18.69 28.92
CA GLN A 5 -14.48 18.71 27.92
C GLN A 5 -13.16 18.23 28.51
N ARG A 6 -12.88 18.56 29.78
CA ARG A 6 -11.65 18.12 30.47
C ARG A 6 -11.58 16.60 30.57
N LYS A 7 -12.68 15.97 31.03
CA LYS A 7 -12.78 14.51 31.12
C LYS A 7 -12.65 13.85 29.75
N GLN A 8 -13.27 14.42 28.72
CA GLN A 8 -13.16 13.87 27.35
C GLN A 8 -11.72 13.95 26.82
N ILE A 9 -10.99 15.04 27.07
CA ILE A 9 -9.58 15.14 26.67
C ILE A 9 -8.74 14.06 27.37
N GLU A 10 -8.97 13.85 28.66
CA GLU A 10 -8.28 12.82 29.45
C GLU A 10 -8.55 11.41 28.89
N THR A 11 -9.82 11.04 28.67
CA THR A 11 -10.21 9.74 28.09
C THR A 11 -9.57 9.52 26.72
N LEU A 12 -9.72 10.47 25.80
CA LEU A 12 -9.17 10.36 24.44
C LEU A 12 -7.63 10.30 24.45
N ARG A 13 -6.99 10.94 25.44
CA ARG A 13 -5.54 10.90 25.58
C ARG A 13 -5.06 9.57 26.15
N HIS A 14 -5.79 8.97 27.09
CA HIS A 14 -5.53 7.61 27.57
C HIS A 14 -5.73 6.55 26.49
N GLU A 15 -6.68 6.76 25.58
CA GLU A 15 -6.84 5.95 24.35
C GLU A 15 -5.69 6.14 23.34
N GLY A 16 -4.77 7.09 23.60
CA GLY A 16 -3.59 7.33 22.78
C GLY A 16 -3.79 8.29 21.62
N LEU A 17 -4.92 9.02 21.57
CA LEU A 17 -5.15 9.98 20.49
C LEU A 17 -4.20 11.18 20.59
N GLY A 18 -3.75 11.65 19.43
CA GLY A 18 -2.92 12.84 19.30
C GLY A 18 -3.73 14.13 19.43
N TYR A 19 -3.07 15.22 19.85
CA TYR A 19 -3.70 16.52 20.12
C TYR A 19 -4.56 17.08 18.99
N LYS A 20 -4.16 16.88 17.72
CA LYS A 20 -4.91 17.35 16.55
C LYS A 20 -6.27 16.65 16.39
N ARG A 21 -6.34 15.35 16.73
CA ARG A 21 -7.59 14.58 16.66
C ARG A 21 -8.55 14.97 17.77
N ILE A 22 -8.04 15.05 19.00
CA ILE A 22 -8.83 15.47 20.17
C ILE A 22 -9.42 16.86 19.94
N ALA A 23 -8.62 17.79 19.41
CA ALA A 23 -9.08 19.14 19.07
C ALA A 23 -10.22 19.14 18.03
N LYS A 24 -10.14 18.26 17.02
CA LYS A 24 -11.18 18.12 16.00
C LYS A 24 -12.46 17.50 16.58
N GLU A 25 -12.32 16.46 17.38
CA GLU A 25 -13.46 15.73 17.98
C GLU A 25 -14.27 16.63 18.92
N LEU A 26 -13.57 17.40 19.75
CA LEU A 26 -14.17 18.27 20.75
C LEU A 26 -14.45 19.69 20.22
N ASN A 27 -14.12 19.95 18.95
CA ASN A 27 -14.23 21.26 18.29
C ASN A 27 -13.60 22.41 19.10
N ILE A 28 -12.42 22.16 19.68
CA ILE A 28 -11.65 23.13 20.46
C ILE A 28 -10.28 23.36 19.82
N SER A 29 -9.61 24.45 20.21
CA SER A 29 -8.28 24.73 19.68
C SER A 29 -7.25 23.69 20.15
N VAL A 30 -6.32 23.33 19.27
CA VAL A 30 -5.19 22.44 19.60
C VAL A 30 -4.35 23.02 20.74
N ASN A 31 -4.25 24.35 20.84
CA ASN A 31 -3.53 25.03 21.91
C ASN A 31 -4.20 24.81 23.27
N THR A 32 -5.53 24.77 23.30
CA THR A 32 -6.31 24.46 24.50
C THR A 32 -6.04 23.03 24.97
N VAL A 33 -6.03 22.06 24.06
CA VAL A 33 -5.69 20.66 24.36
C VAL A 33 -4.25 20.55 24.88
N LYS A 34 -3.29 21.21 24.22
CA LYS A 34 -1.88 21.22 24.66
C LYS A 34 -1.72 21.82 26.05
N SER A 35 -2.34 22.97 26.32
CA SER A 35 -2.26 23.63 27.63
C SER A 35 -2.85 22.74 28.72
N PHE A 36 -3.99 22.10 28.45
CA PHE A 36 -4.63 21.17 29.38
C PHE A 36 -3.77 19.94 29.65
N CYS A 37 -3.26 19.26 28.61
CA CYS A 37 -2.43 18.07 28.78
C CYS A 37 -1.08 18.36 29.44
N ARG A 38 -0.54 19.58 29.31
CA ARG A 38 0.68 20.00 30.01
C ARG A 38 0.47 20.27 31.49
N GLN A 39 -0.69 20.82 31.86
CA GLN A 39 -1.03 21.12 33.26
C GLN A 39 -1.41 19.87 34.06
N ASN A 40 -1.84 18.80 33.38
CA ASN A 40 -2.31 17.56 34.00
C ASN A 40 -1.36 16.37 33.75
N ASP A 41 -0.11 16.63 33.36
CA ASP A 41 0.91 15.60 33.09
C ASP A 41 0.51 14.49 32.08
N LEU A 42 -0.46 14.77 31.20
CA LEU A 42 -0.93 13.86 30.14
C LEU A 42 0.01 13.82 28.91
N THR A 43 1.28 14.14 29.12
CA THR A 43 2.31 14.24 28.09
C THR A 43 3.14 12.96 28.09
N GLY A 44 3.10 12.17 27.01
CA GLY A 44 3.83 10.89 26.91
C GLY A 44 2.97 9.72 26.43
N VAL A 45 1.65 9.77 26.62
CA VAL A 45 0.72 8.77 26.08
C VAL A 45 0.44 9.07 24.61
N MET A 46 1.39 8.74 23.74
CA MET A 46 1.11 8.55 22.32
C MET A 46 1.27 7.08 22.03
N VAL A 47 0.15 6.42 21.74
CA VAL A 47 0.21 5.16 21.01
C VAL A 47 0.83 5.53 19.67
N GLU A 48 2.04 5.01 19.44
CA GLU A 48 2.71 5.09 18.15
C GLU A 48 1.68 4.71 17.10
N ARG A 49 1.52 5.56 16.09
CA ARG A 49 0.55 5.34 15.02
C ARG A 49 0.86 3.98 14.39
N THR A 50 0.18 2.92 14.83
CA THR A 50 0.11 1.70 14.07
C THR A 50 -0.57 2.14 12.80
N LYS A 51 0.22 2.16 11.71
CA LYS A 51 -0.28 2.39 10.37
C LYS A 51 -1.33 1.31 10.16
N SER A 52 -2.59 1.66 10.36
CA SER A 52 -3.71 0.77 10.19
C SER A 52 -3.79 0.41 8.71
N VAL A 53 -3.59 -0.87 8.42
CA VAL A 53 -4.11 -1.61 7.26
C VAL A 53 -3.71 -1.03 5.90
N THR A 54 -2.51 -1.39 5.44
CA THR A 54 -2.12 -1.75 4.06
C THR A 54 -0.60 -1.83 3.96
N ASN A 55 0.04 -2.58 4.86
CA ASN A 55 1.49 -2.80 4.77
C ASN A 55 1.88 -3.65 3.55
N ASN A 56 0.92 -4.15 2.76
CA ASN A 56 1.19 -4.95 1.58
C ASN A 56 1.11 -4.17 0.26
N ILE A 57 0.50 -2.98 0.17
CA ILE A 57 0.37 -2.27 -1.12
C ILE A 57 1.75 -1.97 -1.76
N PRO A 58 2.76 -1.46 -1.03
CA PRO A 58 4.07 -1.23 -1.63
C PRO A 58 4.75 -2.52 -2.10
N ASP A 59 4.58 -3.61 -1.35
CA ASP A 59 5.14 -4.92 -1.67
C ASP A 59 4.42 -5.59 -2.83
N GLU A 60 3.09 -5.49 -2.89
CA GLU A 60 2.26 -5.93 -4.01
C GLU A 60 2.63 -5.18 -5.29
N VAL A 61 2.79 -3.85 -5.22
CA VAL A 61 3.24 -3.03 -6.36
C VAL A 61 4.65 -3.44 -6.80
N LYS A 62 5.54 -3.76 -5.86
CA LYS A 62 6.90 -4.24 -6.16
C LYS A 62 6.88 -5.63 -6.83
N GLN A 63 6.04 -6.53 -6.33
CA GLN A 63 5.86 -7.88 -6.89
C GLN A 63 5.27 -7.83 -8.30
N LEU A 64 4.27 -6.98 -8.53
CA LEU A 64 3.68 -6.76 -9.87
C LEU A 64 4.73 -6.22 -10.87
N LYS A 65 5.56 -5.27 -10.44
CA LYS A 65 6.67 -4.76 -11.26
C LYS A 65 7.69 -5.85 -11.60
N GLN A 66 8.02 -6.70 -10.63
CA GLN A 66 8.96 -7.80 -10.85
C GLN A 66 8.38 -8.83 -11.83
N ALA A 67 7.15 -9.27 -11.63
CA ALA A 67 6.46 -10.22 -12.52
C ALA A 67 6.37 -9.70 -13.96
N GLU A 68 6.13 -8.40 -14.15
CA GLU A 68 6.15 -7.76 -15.46
C GLU A 68 7.53 -7.81 -16.12
N MET A 69 8.61 -7.51 -15.38
CA MET A 69 9.97 -7.60 -15.92
C MET A 69 10.35 -9.04 -16.29
N ASP A 70 9.98 -10.01 -15.45
CA ASP A 70 10.25 -11.42 -15.69
C ASP A 70 9.50 -11.95 -16.93
N TYR A 71 8.27 -11.50 -17.15
CA TYR A 71 7.50 -11.79 -18.36
C TYR A 71 8.20 -11.23 -19.61
N ARG A 72 8.61 -9.95 -19.60
CA ARG A 72 9.27 -9.32 -20.75
C ARG A 72 10.57 -10.03 -21.11
N LEU A 73 11.39 -10.37 -20.12
CA LEU A 73 12.61 -11.13 -20.34
C LEU A 73 12.32 -12.51 -20.93
N SER A 74 11.35 -13.23 -20.37
CA SER A 74 10.96 -14.56 -20.86
C SER A 74 10.42 -14.52 -22.29
N LYS A 75 9.60 -13.52 -22.65
CA LYS A 75 9.08 -13.33 -24.01
C LYS A 75 10.23 -13.09 -25.00
N VAL A 76 11.15 -12.18 -24.69
CA VAL A 76 12.34 -11.92 -25.52
C VAL A 76 13.18 -13.18 -25.73
N MET A 77 13.35 -13.99 -24.68
CA MET A 77 14.05 -15.27 -24.80
C MET A 77 13.33 -16.26 -25.72
N VAL A 78 12.00 -16.34 -25.65
CA VAL A 78 11.20 -17.20 -26.52
C VAL A 78 11.29 -16.75 -27.98
N ASP A 79 11.21 -15.44 -28.23
CA ASP A 79 11.38 -14.87 -29.57
C ASP A 79 12.77 -15.19 -30.15
N TYR A 80 13.81 -15.06 -29.31
CA TYR A 80 15.19 -15.41 -29.67
C TYR A 80 15.31 -16.90 -30.03
N LEU A 81 14.77 -17.80 -29.21
CA LEU A 81 14.81 -19.24 -29.49
C LEU A 81 14.09 -19.58 -30.80
N CYS A 82 13.01 -18.86 -31.13
CA CYS A 82 12.31 -19.07 -32.38
C CYS A 82 13.11 -18.53 -33.58
N HIS A 83 13.77 -17.37 -33.42
CA HIS A 83 14.68 -16.82 -34.43
C HIS A 83 15.86 -17.75 -34.73
N GLU A 84 16.48 -18.33 -33.70
CA GLU A 84 17.58 -19.30 -33.84
C GLU A 84 17.11 -20.67 -34.39
N GLY A 85 15.80 -20.85 -34.62
CA GLY A 85 15.23 -22.09 -35.14
C GLY A 85 15.24 -23.25 -34.14
N LEU A 86 15.50 -22.97 -32.85
CA LEU A 86 15.48 -23.96 -31.77
C LEU A 86 14.05 -24.35 -31.37
N ILE A 87 13.07 -23.48 -31.65
CA ILE A 87 11.64 -23.75 -31.50
C ILE A 87 10.86 -23.26 -32.71
N THR A 88 9.76 -23.93 -33.03
CA THR A 88 8.88 -23.54 -34.14
C THR A 88 7.94 -22.40 -33.74
N LYS A 89 7.39 -21.70 -34.74
CA LYS A 89 6.35 -20.67 -34.53
C LYS A 89 5.09 -21.18 -33.81
N ARG A 90 4.77 -22.48 -33.94
CA ARG A 90 3.67 -23.10 -33.19
C ARG A 90 4.02 -23.27 -31.71
N GLU A 91 5.26 -23.69 -31.41
CA GLU A 91 5.75 -23.85 -30.04
C GLU A 91 5.92 -22.49 -29.35
N GLU A 92 6.46 -21.49 -30.04
CA GLU A 92 6.53 -20.09 -29.58
C GLU A 92 5.18 -19.59 -29.06
N LYS A 93 4.11 -19.80 -29.85
CA LYS A 93 2.75 -19.40 -29.46
C LYS A 93 2.24 -20.15 -28.23
N LEU A 94 2.47 -21.46 -28.14
CA LEU A 94 2.08 -22.27 -26.98
C LEU A 94 2.83 -21.85 -25.70
N ILE A 95 4.14 -21.60 -25.81
CA ILE A 95 4.99 -21.17 -24.70
C ILE A 95 4.57 -19.78 -24.24
N THR A 96 4.32 -18.85 -25.16
CA THR A 96 3.87 -17.48 -24.84
C THR A 96 2.53 -17.49 -24.10
N THR A 97 1.55 -18.27 -24.57
CA THR A 97 0.26 -18.43 -23.88
C THR A 97 0.45 -19.00 -22.46
N ARG A 98 1.36 -19.96 -22.30
CA ARG A 98 1.69 -20.52 -20.99
C ARG A 98 2.36 -19.49 -20.06
N LEU A 99 3.27 -18.67 -20.59
CA LEU A 99 3.93 -17.59 -19.85
C LEU A 99 2.93 -16.56 -19.33
N VAL A 100 1.99 -16.10 -20.17
CA VAL A 100 0.93 -15.15 -19.76
C VAL A 100 0.09 -15.74 -18.62
N LYS A 101 -0.31 -17.02 -18.72
CA LYS A 101 -1.11 -17.69 -17.69
C LYS A 101 -0.36 -17.86 -16.36
N GLN A 102 0.95 -18.09 -16.39
CA GLN A 102 1.74 -18.32 -15.17
C GLN A 102 2.19 -17.02 -14.50
N LEU A 103 2.53 -15.99 -15.26
CA LEU A 103 3.10 -14.74 -14.75
C LEU A 103 2.05 -13.64 -14.56
N ASN A 104 0.84 -13.81 -15.12
CA ASN A 104 -0.29 -12.87 -15.08
C ASN A 104 0.14 -11.39 -15.18
N PRO A 105 0.93 -11.03 -16.23
CA PRO A 105 1.50 -9.70 -16.36
C PRO A 105 0.40 -8.66 -16.61
N LEU A 106 0.60 -7.44 -16.10
CA LEU A 106 -0.37 -6.36 -16.30
C LEU A 106 -0.49 -5.96 -17.78
N LEU A 107 0.59 -6.11 -18.57
CA LEU A 107 0.58 -5.80 -20.00
C LEU A 107 -0.10 -6.85 -20.90
N GLY A 108 -0.31 -8.09 -20.43
CA GLY A 108 -0.94 -9.15 -21.22
C GLY A 108 -2.40 -8.86 -21.62
N ILE A 109 -3.07 -7.96 -20.88
CA ILE A 109 -4.45 -7.55 -21.13
C ILE A 109 -4.56 -6.66 -22.38
N LEU A 110 -3.49 -5.93 -22.75
CA LEU A 110 -3.49 -5.04 -23.91
C LEU A 110 -3.19 -5.77 -25.24
N GLU A 111 -2.41 -6.86 -25.21
CA GLU A 111 -2.08 -7.58 -26.46
C GLU A 111 -3.23 -8.44 -26.99
N GLU A 112 -4.20 -8.85 -26.16
CA GLU A 112 -5.43 -9.53 -26.62
C GLU A 112 -6.43 -8.58 -27.32
N SER A 113 -6.22 -7.26 -27.23
CA SER A 113 -7.12 -6.25 -27.85
C SER A 113 -6.73 -5.90 -29.28
N HIS A 114 -5.58 -6.37 -29.77
CA HIS A 114 -5.10 -6.13 -31.12
C HIS A 114 -4.55 -7.43 -31.75
N GLY A 115 -5.48 -8.29 -32.17
CA GLY A 115 -5.20 -9.50 -32.96
C GLY A 115 -6.43 -9.95 -33.72
#